data_AF-B4FMS1-F1
#
_entry.id   AF-B4FMS1-F1
#
_cell.length_a   1.000
_cell.length_b   1.000
_cell.length_c   1.000
_cell.angle_alpha   90.00
_cell.angle_beta   90.00
_cell.angle_gamma   90.00
#
_symmetry.space_group_name_H-M   'P 1'
#
loop_
_entity.id
_entity.type
_entity.pdbx_description
1 polymer ?
#
loop_
_entity_poly.entity_id
_entity_poly.type
_entity_poly.pdbx_seq_one_letter_code
_entity_poly.pdbx_strand_id
1 'polypeptide(L)'
;MGNAEFCILNFVEIAKQDLSDVPDGTVIKTIRPEKGSCLATESHITWKDGKVSQDMVLKLRDTETGELVLHLTWVNIPGVAM
;
A
#
# COMPACT_ATOMS: atom_id res chain seq x y z
N MET A 1 -9.16 -0.11 21.63
CA MET A 1 -7.87 0.09 20.94
C MET A 1 -7.42 -1.27 20.43
N GLY A 2 -7.90 -1.60 19.23
CA GLY A 2 -7.71 -2.91 18.60
C GLY A 2 -6.39 -3.07 17.88
N ASN A 3 -6.32 -4.10 17.03
CA ASN A 3 -5.18 -4.36 16.14
C ASN A 3 -5.63 -4.46 14.67
N ALA A 4 -4.70 -4.29 13.75
CA ALA A 4 -4.90 -4.55 12.33
C ALA A 4 -3.62 -5.08 11.71
N GLU A 5 -3.76 -5.93 10.70
CA GLU A 5 -2.64 -6.46 9.92
C GLU A 5 -2.93 -6.33 8.43
N PHE A 6 -1.88 -6.21 7.63
CA PHE A 6 -1.97 -6.18 6.17
C PHE A 6 -0.68 -6.73 5.57
N CYS A 7 -0.78 -7.21 4.33
CA CYS A 7 0.33 -7.77 3.60
C CYS A 7 0.95 -6.73 2.67
N ILE A 8 2.27 -6.59 2.69
CA ILE A 8 3.02 -5.66 1.83
C ILE A 8 3.59 -6.31 0.56
N LEU A 9 3.33 -7.60 0.30
CA LEU A 9 3.94 -8.32 -0.83
C LEU A 9 3.65 -7.63 -2.17
N ASN A 10 2.39 -7.30 -2.44
CA ASN A 10 2.00 -6.57 -3.66
C ASN A 10 2.74 -5.23 -3.80
N PHE A 11 2.89 -4.51 -2.67
CA PHE A 11 3.59 -3.23 -2.63
C PHE A 11 5.07 -3.39 -2.96
N VAL A 12 5.74 -4.36 -2.32
CA VAL A 12 7.16 -4.65 -2.52
C VAL A 12 7.44 -5.18 -3.93
N GLU A 13 6.60 -6.06 -4.45
CA GLU A 13 6.74 -6.62 -5.81
C GLU A 13 6.67 -5.51 -6.87
N ILE A 14 5.71 -4.58 -6.74
CA ILE A 14 5.58 -3.44 -7.65
C ILE A 14 6.74 -2.46 -7.46
N ALA A 15 7.14 -2.18 -6.21
CA ALA A 15 8.23 -1.26 -5.91
C ALA A 15 9.61 -1.71 -6.40
N LYS A 16 9.77 -3.00 -6.71
CA LYS A 16 10.98 -3.58 -7.30
C LYS A 16 10.98 -3.60 -8.83
N GLN A 17 9.85 -3.29 -9.48
CA GLN A 17 9.78 -3.25 -10.95
C GLN A 17 10.43 -1.97 -11.47
N ASP A 18 10.91 -2.05 -12.71
CA ASP A 18 11.22 -0.83 -13.46
C ASP A 18 9.92 -0.19 -13.93
N LEU A 19 9.63 1.00 -13.40
CA LEU A 19 8.43 1.78 -13.70
C LEU A 19 8.79 3.07 -14.46
N SER A 20 9.98 3.12 -15.05
CA SER A 20 10.53 4.30 -15.72
C SER A 20 9.66 4.76 -16.90
N ASP A 21 9.00 3.82 -17.57
CA ASP A 21 8.10 4.06 -18.71
C ASP A 21 6.62 4.21 -18.31
N VAL A 22 6.29 4.12 -17.01
CA VAL A 22 4.91 4.23 -16.53
C VAL A 22 4.52 5.71 -16.36
N PRO A 23 3.37 6.15 -16.91
CA PRO A 23 2.91 7.52 -16.72
C PRO A 23 2.70 7.88 -15.25
N ASP A 24 3.09 9.09 -14.88
CA ASP A 24 2.88 9.61 -13.52
C ASP A 24 1.39 9.61 -13.12
N GLY A 25 1.12 9.23 -11.87
CA GLY A 25 -0.23 9.11 -11.33
C GLY A 25 -0.96 7.81 -11.70
N THR A 26 -0.28 6.87 -12.36
CA THR A 26 -0.88 5.58 -12.75
C THR A 26 -1.14 4.71 -11.53
N VAL A 27 -2.38 4.25 -11.39
CA VAL A 27 -2.73 3.15 -10.47
C VAL A 27 -2.24 1.84 -11.07
N ILE A 28 -1.21 1.26 -10.47
CA ILE A 28 -0.63 -0.01 -10.92
C ILE A 28 -1.49 -1.19 -10.44
N LYS A 29 -2.00 -1.10 -9.21
CA LYS A 29 -2.81 -2.17 -8.63
C LYS A 29 -3.83 -1.65 -7.63
N THR A 30 -5.05 -2.18 -7.72
CA THR A 30 -6.10 -2.00 -6.72
C THR A 30 -6.22 -3.25 -5.85
N ILE A 31 -6.14 -3.08 -4.54
CA ILE A 31 -6.41 -4.12 -3.53
C ILE A 31 -7.79 -3.85 -2.95
N ARG A 32 -8.69 -4.82 -3.06
CA ARG A 32 -10.06 -4.70 -2.56
C ARG A 32 -10.17 -5.26 -1.14
N PRO A 33 -11.10 -4.74 -0.32
CA PRO A 33 -11.47 -5.38 0.93
C PRO A 33 -11.95 -6.81 0.71
N GLU A 34 -11.35 -7.74 1.43
CA GLU A 34 -11.72 -9.16 1.39
C GLU A 34 -12.13 -9.65 2.77
N LYS A 35 -12.92 -10.73 2.81
CA LYS A 35 -13.37 -11.33 4.06
C LYS A 35 -12.15 -11.80 4.87
N GLY A 36 -12.00 -11.27 6.07
CA GLY A 36 -10.88 -11.58 6.98
C GLY A 36 -9.70 -10.61 6.88
N SER A 37 -9.64 -9.74 5.85
CA SER A 37 -8.68 -8.63 5.80
C SER A 37 -9.08 -7.50 6.74
N CYS A 38 -8.12 -6.67 7.15
CA CYS A 38 -8.39 -5.44 7.89
C CYS A 38 -8.71 -4.25 6.97
N LEU A 39 -8.69 -4.41 5.65
CA LEU A 39 -8.87 -3.28 4.73
C LEU A 39 -10.35 -2.83 4.72
N ALA A 40 -10.60 -1.56 5.02
CA ALA A 40 -11.96 -1.00 5.11
C ALA A 40 -12.48 -0.51 3.75
N THR A 41 -11.60 0.00 2.90
CA THR A 41 -11.92 0.54 1.56
C THR A 41 -10.92 0.03 0.53
N GLU A 42 -11.18 0.18 -0.76
CA GLU A 42 -10.16 -0.12 -1.77
C GLU A 42 -8.87 0.68 -1.50
N SER A 43 -7.74 0.02 -1.74
CA SER A 43 -6.41 0.58 -1.61
C SER A 43 -5.70 0.54 -2.96
N HIS A 44 -4.99 1.62 -3.30
CA HIS A 44 -4.38 1.80 -4.61
C HIS A 44 -2.87 1.92 -4.46
N ILE A 45 -2.14 1.01 -5.12
CA ILE A 45 -0.69 1.15 -5.31
C ILE A 45 -0.49 2.01 -6.56
N THR A 46 0.10 3.18 -6.36
CA THR A 46 0.21 4.24 -7.37
C THR A 46 1.68 4.57 -7.62
N TRP A 47 2.04 4.72 -8.89
CA TRP A 47 3.30 5.32 -9.29
C TRP A 47 3.12 6.82 -9.45
N LYS A 48 3.81 7.60 -8.61
CA LYS A 48 3.73 9.04 -8.64
C LYS A 48 5.03 9.68 -8.14
N ASP A 49 5.46 10.73 -8.80
CA ASP A 49 6.65 11.52 -8.47
C ASP A 49 7.92 10.64 -8.35
N GLY A 50 8.04 9.64 -9.23
CA GLY A 50 9.16 8.70 -9.23
C GLY A 50 9.15 7.70 -8.06
N LYS A 51 8.01 7.52 -7.38
CA LYS A 51 7.88 6.65 -6.21
C LYS A 51 6.63 5.78 -6.29
N VAL A 52 6.74 4.59 -5.72
CA VAL A 52 5.58 3.75 -5.42
C VAL A 52 4.99 4.17 -4.08
N SER A 53 3.68 4.42 -4.07
CA SER A 53 2.93 4.80 -2.89
C SER A 53 1.63 4.01 -2.75
N GLN A 54 1.10 3.90 -1.54
CA GLN A 54 -0.16 3.21 -1.28
C GLN A 54 -0.90 3.83 -0.10
N ASP A 55 -2.13 4.28 -0.35
CA ASP A 55 -3.05 4.72 0.69
C ASP A 55 -3.92 3.55 1.17
N MET A 56 -4.12 3.45 2.49
CA MET A 56 -4.88 2.38 3.13
C MET A 56 -5.74 2.90 4.26
N VAL A 57 -6.96 2.39 4.36
CA VAL A 57 -7.81 2.52 5.54
C VAL A 57 -7.99 1.14 6.15
N LEU A 58 -7.55 0.96 7.38
CA LEU A 58 -7.65 -0.30 8.11
C LEU A 58 -8.70 -0.22 9.19
N LYS A 59 -9.64 -1.16 9.18
CA LYS A 59 -10.56 -1.40 10.29
C LYS A 59 -9.86 -2.20 11.37
N LEU A 60 -9.90 -1.70 12.60
CA LEU A 60 -9.34 -2.40 13.75
C LEU A 60 -10.22 -3.59 14.14
N ARG A 61 -9.57 -4.68 14.54
CA ARG A 61 -10.17 -5.88 15.15
C ARG A 61 -10.03 -5.84 16.67
N ASP A 62 -10.78 -6.67 17.38
CA ASP A 62 -10.78 -6.75 18.85
C ASP A 62 -11.15 -5.42 19.54
N THR A 63 -12.00 -4.63 18.85
CA THR A 63 -12.53 -3.35 19.32
C THR A 63 -13.87 -3.10 18.63
N GLU A 64 -14.83 -2.48 19.32
CA GLU A 64 -16.14 -2.16 18.75
C GLU A 64 -16.05 -1.04 17.70
N THR A 65 -15.04 -0.17 17.85
CA THR A 65 -14.81 1.00 17.00
C THR A 65 -13.33 1.18 16.71
N GLY A 66 -13.03 1.85 15.60
CA GLY A 66 -11.69 2.32 15.26
C GLY A 66 -11.27 1.98 13.84
N GLU A 67 -10.76 2.99 13.16
CA GLU A 67 -10.10 2.89 11.86
C GLU A 67 -8.74 3.57 11.94
N LEU A 68 -7.80 3.09 11.13
CA LEU A 68 -6.47 3.66 11.00
C LEU A 68 -6.22 3.99 9.53
N VAL A 69 -5.93 5.25 9.24
CA VAL A 69 -5.54 5.71 7.90
C VAL A 69 -4.03 5.76 7.82
N LEU A 70 -3.45 5.11 6.80
CA LEU A 70 -2.01 5.04 6.58
C LEU A 70 -1.66 5.39 5.14
N HIS A 71 -0.44 5.88 4.97
CA HIS A 71 0.21 6.06 3.69
C HIS A 71 1.55 5.31 3.70
N LEU A 72 1.80 4.46 2.71
CA LEU A 72 3.08 3.81 2.47
C LEU A 72 3.80 4.50 1.32
N THR A 73 5.11 4.71 1.47
CA THR A 73 5.97 5.24 0.40
C THR A 73 7.23 4.39 0.29
N TRP A 74 7.59 3.97 -0.91
CA TRP A 74 8.84 3.29 -1.17
C TRP A 74 10.01 4.29 -1.19
N VAL A 75 11.09 3.95 -0.51
CA VAL A 75 12.32 4.75 -0.48
C VAL A 75 13.45 3.89 -1.01
N ASN A 76 14.08 4.33 -2.09
CA ASN A 76 15.30 3.71 -2.59
C ASN A 76 16.49 4.15 -1.74
N ILE A 77 17.35 3.22 -1.35
CA ILE A 77 18.55 3.48 -0.54
C ILE A 77 19.75 3.58 -1.48
N PRO A 78 20.34 4.77 -1.67
CA PRO A 78 21.50 4.92 -2.56
C PRO A 78 22.66 4.02 -2.13
N GLY A 79 23.29 3.35 -3.10
CA GLY A 79 24.44 2.46 -2.85
C GLY A 79 24.09 1.02 -2.49
N VAL A 80 22.79 0.70 -2.33
CA VAL A 80 22.31 -0.68 -2.24
C VAL A 80 21.69 -1.04 -3.59
N ALA A 81 22.38 -1.85 -4.39
CA ALA A 81 21.76 -2.49 -5.54
C ALA A 81 20.89 -3.64 -5.03
N MET A 82 19.59 -3.61 -5.33
CA MET A 82 18.68 -4.73 -5.10
C MET A 82 18.38 -5.45 -6.41
#